data_AF-A0A3B0ZTT0-F1
#
_entry.id   AF-A0A3B0ZTT0-F1
#
_cell.length_a   1.000
_cell.length_b   1.000
_cell.length_c   1.000
_cell.angle_alpha   90.00
_cell.angle_beta   90.00
_cell.angle_gamma   90.00
#
_symmetry.space_group_name_H-M   'P 1'
#
loop_
_entity.id
_entity.type
_entity.pdbx_description
1 polymer ?
#
loop_
_entity_poly.entity_id
_entity_poly.type
_entity_poly.pdbx_seq_one_letter_code
_entity_poly.pdbx_strand_id
1 'polypeptide(L)'
;MQKNKIIVTLILLFSTLLFNVSCAINPPVQEMSNARQALNAARDANAEQFAENQYKKAKELLEQARSNIENGDYHTARYLALEAKNEAIQARQNSQNQSKENN
;
A
#
# COMPACT_ATOMS: atom_id res chain seq x y z
N MET A 1 -1.72 -53.13 4.98
CA MET A 1 -0.67 -52.57 4.09
C MET A 1 -1.20 -51.59 3.03
N GLN A 2 -2.41 -51.76 2.46
CA GLN A 2 -2.97 -50.83 1.44
C GLN A 2 -3.40 -49.45 1.99
N LYS A 3 -3.97 -49.38 3.20
CA LYS A 3 -4.41 -48.13 3.83
C LYS A 3 -3.27 -47.12 4.04
N ASN A 4 -2.09 -47.62 4.44
CA ASN A 4 -0.91 -46.79 4.65
C ASN A 4 -0.34 -46.24 3.34
N LYS A 5 -0.45 -47.00 2.24
CA LYS A 5 -0.07 -46.51 0.90
C LYS A 5 -0.98 -45.38 0.45
N ILE A 6 -2.30 -45.49 0.67
CA ILE A 6 -3.27 -44.44 0.34
C ILE A 6 -3.02 -43.17 1.19
N ILE A 7 -2.76 -43.33 2.49
CA ILE A 7 -2.45 -42.19 3.37
C ILE A 7 -1.14 -41.51 2.96
N VAL A 8 -0.10 -42.28 2.64
CA VAL A 8 1.19 -41.73 2.17
C VAL A 8 1.05 -41.05 0.81
N THR A 9 0.27 -41.60 -0.12
CA THR A 9 -0.01 -40.98 -1.42
C THR A 9 -0.83 -39.69 -1.28
N LEU A 10 -1.81 -39.64 -0.36
CA LEU A 10 -2.60 -38.43 -0.08
C LEU A 10 -1.76 -37.33 0.59
N ILE A 11 -0.86 -37.69 1.50
CA ILE A 11 0.08 -36.73 2.13
C ILE A 11 1.07 -36.18 1.09
N LEU A 12 1.57 -37.01 0.18
CA LEU A 12 2.43 -36.58 -0.92
C LEU A 12 1.71 -35.63 -1.89
N LEU A 13 0.44 -35.88 -2.20
CA LEU A 13 -0.37 -35.01 -3.07
C LEU A 13 -0.68 -33.65 -2.41
N PHE A 14 -0.87 -33.62 -1.09
CA PHE A 14 -1.14 -32.39 -0.34
C PHE A 14 0.14 -31.54 -0.19
N SER A 15 1.31 -32.17 -0.13
CA SER A 15 2.61 -31.50 -0.02
C SER A 15 3.06 -30.78 -1.31
N THR A 16 2.58 -31.20 -2.48
CA THR A 16 2.93 -30.56 -3.76
C THR A 16 2.15 -29.30 -4.07
N LEU A 17 1.15 -28.94 -3.26
CA LEU A 17 0.24 -27.82 -3.52
C LEU A 17 0.71 -26.47 -2.94
N LEU A 18 1.82 -26.42 -2.21
CA LEU A 18 2.25 -25.24 -1.44
C LEU A 18 3.45 -24.47 -1.99
N PHE A 19 3.93 -24.77 -3.20
CA PHE A 19 5.09 -24.07 -3.78
C PHE A 19 4.79 -23.47 -5.14
N ASN A 20 3.99 -22.40 -5.15
CA ASN A 20 4.00 -21.43 -6.25
C ASN A 20 4.21 -20.02 -5.67
N VAL A 21 5.41 -19.74 -5.16
CA VAL A 21 5.86 -18.36 -4.96
C VAL A 21 6.29 -17.84 -6.33
N SER A 22 5.32 -17.42 -7.14
CA SER A 22 5.61 -16.67 -8.35
C SER A 22 6.02 -15.26 -7.91
N CYS A 23 7.29 -14.90 -8.08
CA CYS A 23 7.73 -13.51 -8.10
C CYS A 23 7.21 -12.85 -9.39
N ALA A 24 5.90 -12.68 -9.50
CA ALA A 24 5.30 -11.88 -10.56
C ALA A 24 5.38 -10.41 -10.17
N ILE A 25 6.08 -9.62 -10.99
CA ILE A 25 6.13 -8.16 -10.88
C ILE A 25 4.75 -7.64 -11.32
N ASN A 26 3.83 -7.54 -10.36
CA ASN A 26 2.47 -7.07 -10.56
C ASN A 26 2.31 -5.61 -10.11
N PRO A 27 1.33 -4.87 -10.66
CA PRO A 27 0.98 -3.53 -10.17
C PRO A 27 0.80 -3.50 -8.64
N PRO A 28 1.28 -2.47 -7.94
CA PRO A 28 1.27 -2.37 -6.47
C PRO A 28 -0.11 -1.94 -5.92
N VAL A 29 -1.15 -2.73 -6.19
CA VAL A 29 -2.56 -2.39 -5.87
C VAL A 29 -2.77 -2.12 -4.37
N GLN A 30 -2.09 -2.89 -3.51
CA GLN A 30 -2.20 -2.75 -2.06
C GLN A 30 -1.58 -1.44 -1.57
N GLU A 31 -0.37 -1.12 -2.03
CA GLU A 31 0.32 0.11 -1.67
C GLU A 31 -0.46 1.35 -2.16
N MET A 32 -0.99 1.30 -3.39
CA MET A 32 -1.86 2.36 -3.93
C MET A 32 -3.15 2.53 -3.11
N SER A 33 -3.76 1.43 -2.64
CA SER A 33 -4.95 1.47 -1.79
C SER A 33 -4.64 2.10 -0.43
N ASN A 34 -3.54 1.68 0.20
CA ASN A 34 -3.10 2.21 1.48
C ASN A 34 -2.77 3.72 1.40
N ALA A 35 -2.12 4.14 0.32
CA ALA A 35 -1.84 5.56 0.07
C ALA A 35 -3.12 6.40 -0.07
N ARG A 36 -4.11 5.93 -0.85
CA ARG A 36 -5.42 6.60 -0.96
C ARG A 36 -6.15 6.71 0.37
N GLN A 37 -6.16 5.62 1.16
CA GLN A 37 -6.79 5.61 2.48
C GLN A 37 -6.10 6.61 3.42
N ALA A 38 -4.77 6.67 3.42
CA ALA A 38 -4.01 7.63 4.20
C ALA A 38 -4.29 9.08 3.78
N LEU A 39 -4.35 9.36 2.47
CA LEU A 39 -4.66 10.69 1.94
C LEU A 39 -6.07 11.14 2.33
N ASN A 40 -7.06 10.24 2.26
CA ASN A 40 -8.42 10.51 2.73
C ASN A 40 -8.44 10.82 4.23
N ALA A 41 -7.74 10.02 5.05
CA ALA A 41 -7.65 10.26 6.48
C ALA A 41 -6.94 11.60 6.83
N ALA A 42 -6.00 12.05 6.00
CA ALA A 42 -5.38 13.37 6.13
C ALA A 42 -6.36 14.49 5.80
N ARG A 43 -7.11 14.35 4.70
CA ARG A 43 -8.17 15.28 4.29
C ARG A 43 -9.25 15.41 5.36
N ASP A 44 -9.72 14.28 5.91
CA ASP A 44 -10.74 14.25 6.97
C ASP A 44 -10.23 14.91 8.27
N ALA A 45 -8.91 14.98 8.47
CA ALA A 45 -8.29 15.73 9.56
C ALA A 45 -8.04 17.21 9.23
N ASN A 46 -8.54 17.74 8.10
CA ASN A 46 -8.31 19.09 7.58
C ASN A 46 -6.85 19.42 7.22
N ALA A 47 -6.08 18.41 6.80
CA ALA A 47 -4.68 18.62 6.39
C ALA A 47 -4.53 19.56 5.19
N GLU A 48 -5.57 19.75 4.38
CA GLU A 48 -5.59 20.75 3.31
C GLU A 48 -5.37 22.18 3.81
N GLN A 49 -5.75 22.47 5.06
CA GLN A 49 -5.60 23.78 5.67
C GLN A 49 -4.42 23.84 6.64
N PHE A 50 -4.23 22.80 7.46
CA PHE A 50 -3.28 22.84 8.57
C PHE A 50 -1.97 22.10 8.30
N ALA A 51 -1.87 21.36 7.19
CA ALA A 51 -0.66 20.64 6.78
C ALA A 51 -0.56 20.56 5.24
N GLU A 52 -0.83 21.70 4.58
CA GLU A 52 -1.03 21.79 3.13
C GLU A 52 0.14 21.24 2.32
N ASN A 53 1.38 21.52 2.76
CA ASN A 53 2.60 21.10 2.06
C ASN A 53 2.71 19.57 1.98
N GLN A 54 2.60 18.87 3.11
CA GLN A 54 2.66 17.41 3.14
C GLN A 54 1.46 16.78 2.41
N TYR A 55 0.26 17.38 2.54
CA TYR A 55 -0.92 16.88 1.85
C TYR A 55 -0.79 16.97 0.32
N LYS A 56 -0.31 18.11 -0.19
CA LYS A 56 -0.01 18.30 -1.62
C LYS A 56 1.06 17.32 -2.09
N LYS A 57 2.15 17.18 -1.34
CA LYS A 57 3.23 16.24 -1.66
C LYS A 57 2.72 14.80 -1.75
N ALA A 58 1.90 14.36 -0.81
CA ALA A 58 1.29 13.03 -0.83
C ALA A 58 0.42 12.81 -2.08
N LYS A 59 -0.38 13.80 -2.48
CA LYS A 59 -1.22 13.74 -3.68
C LYS A 59 -0.37 13.67 -4.96
N GLU A 60 0.67 14.49 -5.07
CA GLU A 60 1.59 14.49 -6.21
C GLU A 60 2.32 13.15 -6.36
N LEU A 61 2.83 12.59 -5.26
CA LEU A 61 3.48 11.28 -5.26
C LEU A 61 2.52 10.17 -5.69
N LEU A 62 1.27 10.22 -5.25
CA LEU A 62 0.24 9.25 -5.65
C LEU A 62 -0.10 9.33 -7.15
N GLU A 63 -0.19 10.54 -7.72
CA GLU A 63 -0.38 10.71 -9.16
C GLU A 63 0.85 10.23 -9.96
N GLN A 64 2.06 10.51 -9.48
CA GLN A 64 3.28 9.97 -10.10
C GLN A 64 3.30 8.44 -10.02
N ALA A 65 2.87 7.84 -8.91
CA ALA A 65 2.75 6.39 -8.78
C ALA A 65 1.78 5.82 -9.82
N ARG A 66 0.63 6.48 -10.03
CA ARG A 66 -0.35 6.11 -11.06
C ARG A 66 0.25 6.16 -12.47
N SER A 67 0.95 7.25 -12.80
CA SER A 67 1.63 7.40 -14.09
C SER A 67 2.68 6.30 -14.31
N ASN A 68 3.43 5.92 -13.27
CA ASN A 68 4.39 4.82 -13.36
C ASN A 68 3.72 3.45 -13.57
N ILE A 69 2.54 3.21 -13.00
CA ILE A 69 1.74 2.01 -13.32
C ILE A 69 1.34 1.99 -14.79
N GLU A 70 0.90 3.11 -15.34
CA GLU A 70 0.54 3.25 -16.75
C GLU A 70 1.73 2.99 -17.68
N ASN A 71 2.94 3.37 -17.25
CA ASN A 71 4.20 3.13 -17.98
C ASN A 71 4.80 1.73 -17.73
N GLY A 72 4.20 0.90 -16.88
CA GLY A 72 4.72 -0.43 -16.53
C GLY A 72 5.86 -0.43 -15.51
N ASP A 73 6.25 0.73 -14.96
CA ASP A 73 7.27 0.83 -13.91
C ASP A 73 6.65 0.60 -12.52
N TYR A 74 6.37 -0.67 -12.21
CA TYR A 74 5.74 -1.06 -10.95
C TYR A 74 6.68 -0.93 -9.75
N HIS A 75 8.00 -0.91 -9.95
CA HIS A 75 8.96 -0.70 -8.88
C HIS A 75 8.93 0.75 -8.39
N THR A 76 9.05 1.69 -9.32
CA THR A 76 8.95 3.13 -9.00
C THR A 76 7.56 3.47 -8.48
N ALA A 77 6.49 2.92 -9.08
CA ALA A 77 5.13 3.12 -8.58
C ALA A 77 4.95 2.66 -7.12
N ARG A 78 5.52 1.50 -6.75
CA ARG A 78 5.45 0.98 -5.38
C ARG A 78 6.15 1.92 -4.40
N TYR A 79 7.34 2.37 -4.75
CA TYR A 79 8.12 3.31 -3.93
C TYR A 79 7.33 4.62 -3.73
N LEU A 80 6.85 5.22 -4.81
CA LEU A 80 6.07 6.46 -4.78
C LEU A 80 4.77 6.31 -3.96
N ALA A 81 4.07 5.18 -4.06
CA ALA A 81 2.87 4.91 -3.27
C ALA A 81 3.17 4.81 -1.77
N LEU A 82 4.29 4.19 -1.38
CA LEU A 82 4.73 4.13 0.02
C LEU A 82 5.11 5.51 0.55
N GLU A 83 5.81 6.32 -0.26
CA GLU A 83 6.15 7.70 0.10
C GLU A 83 4.88 8.57 0.24
N ALA A 84 3.94 8.47 -0.71
CA ALA A 84 2.65 9.14 -0.65
C ALA A 84 1.87 8.81 0.63
N LYS A 85 1.86 7.52 1.02
CA LYS A 85 1.25 7.08 2.28
C LYS A 85 1.90 7.74 3.50
N ASN A 86 3.23 7.80 3.53
CA ASN A 86 3.98 8.37 4.65
C ASN A 86 3.74 9.88 4.77
N GLU A 87 3.79 10.61 3.67
CA GLU A 87 3.47 12.04 3.60
C GLU A 87 2.04 12.31 4.07
N ALA A 88 1.07 11.50 3.64
CA ALA A 88 -0.31 11.64 4.09
C ALA A 88 -0.47 11.40 5.60
N ILE A 89 0.25 10.43 6.17
CA ILE A 89 0.24 10.20 7.63
C ILE A 89 0.82 11.41 8.37
N GLN A 90 1.93 11.98 7.89
CA GLN A 90 2.52 13.18 8.48
C GLN A 90 1.57 14.38 8.36
N ALA A 91 0.94 14.56 7.20
CA ALA A 91 -0.04 15.62 6.98
C ALA A 91 -1.19 15.53 7.99
N ARG A 92 -1.72 14.32 8.20
CA ARG A 92 -2.76 14.06 9.20
C ARG A 92 -2.31 14.42 10.61
N GLN A 93 -1.11 13.97 11.02
CA GLN A 93 -0.57 14.23 12.36
C GLN A 93 -0.35 15.72 12.60
N ASN A 94 0.26 16.42 11.64
CA ASN A 94 0.54 17.85 11.74
C ASN A 94 -0.77 18.66 11.79
N SER A 95 -1.77 18.28 10.99
CA SER A 95 -3.09 18.90 11.03
C SER A 95 -3.77 18.76 12.41
N GLN A 96 -3.69 17.57 12.99
CA GLN A 96 -4.23 17.29 14.33
C GLN A 96 -3.49 18.03 15.45
N ASN A 97 -2.21 18.38 15.26
CA ASN A 97 -1.44 19.15 16.23
C ASN A 97 -1.77 20.65 16.11
N GLN A 98 -1.74 21.19 14.89
CA GLN A 98 -2.04 22.60 14.63
C GLN A 98 -3.47 22.98 15.03
N SER A 99 -4.44 22.09 14.80
CA SER A 99 -5.84 22.31 15.22
C SER A 99 -6.01 22.34 16.75
N LYS A 100 -5.11 21.73 17.51
CA LYS A 100 -5.11 21.80 18.99
C LYS A 100 -4.46 23.08 19.50
N GLU A 101 -3.46 23.60 18.81
CA GLU A 101 -2.79 24.86 19.18
C GLU A 101 -3.66 26.09 18.90
N ASN A 102 -4.61 25.98 17.97
CA ASN A 102 -5.51 27.06 17.56
C ASN A 102 -6.84 27.10 18.35
N ASN A 103 -7.04 26.21 19.35
CA ASN A 103 -8.21 26.17 20.24
C ASN A 103 -7.81 26.55 21.67
#